data_AF-A0AAX1QF35-F1
#
_entry.id   AF-A0AAX1QF35-F1
#
_cell.length_a   1.000
_cell.length_b   1.000
_cell.length_c   1.000
_cell.angle_alpha   90.00
_cell.angle_beta   90.00
_cell.angle_gamma   90.00
#
_symmetry.space_group_name_H-M   'P 1'
#
loop_
_entity.id
_entity.type
_entity.pdbx_description
1 polymer ?
#
loop_
_entity_poly.entity_id
_entity_poly.type
_entity_poly.pdbx_seq_one_letter_code
_entity_poly.pdbx_strand_id
1 'polypeptide(L)'
;MKITKEKQKLWQLLGDLPEKSKISVTTLFEREMETYIVEELLLSINSREDVPAYFVKPKNKANKRPTVLFNHSHGGLYDMGKKELLKSSPYLYEEAFAKTLTDLGYNVLCLDMWGFGERTGKAQTEIFKEMLWNGEVLWGMMIYDSIRGIDYLFEREDVDSTRIATMGMSMGGLMAWWVAALDKRISVCIDITAQVEARTLVKQRRLDSHGFYSYVPGLLKHFETSEIQSFIAPRPHLSLVGEHDLLTPYDGLSIIDEELKKIYEEMGIAHHWKMSRYPCGHIETAGMRAEACDFLKKYL
;
A
#
# COMPACT_ATOMS: atom_id res chain seq x y z
N MET A 1 5.73 -20.58 -14.48
CA MET A 1 6.06 -20.03 -15.82
C MET A 1 5.00 -19.05 -16.35
N LYS A 2 3.69 -19.37 -16.28
CA LYS A 2 2.60 -18.45 -16.71
C LYS A 2 2.51 -17.17 -15.86
N ILE A 3 2.40 -17.31 -14.53
CA ILE A 3 2.39 -16.18 -13.57
C ILE A 3 3.60 -15.25 -13.74
N THR A 4 4.78 -15.80 -14.02
CA THR A 4 5.99 -14.99 -14.23
C THR A 4 5.90 -14.10 -15.46
N LYS A 5 5.33 -14.60 -16.58
CA LYS A 5 5.10 -13.82 -17.80
C LYS A 5 4.02 -12.76 -17.60
N GLU A 6 2.97 -13.09 -16.86
CA GLU A 6 1.90 -12.16 -16.53
C GLU A 6 2.39 -11.02 -15.62
N LYS A 7 3.14 -11.33 -14.55
CA LYS A 7 3.78 -10.30 -13.73
C LYS A 7 4.75 -9.45 -14.53
N GLN A 8 5.52 -10.04 -15.45
CA GLN A 8 6.39 -9.26 -16.35
C GLN A 8 5.58 -8.31 -17.24
N LYS A 9 4.45 -8.76 -17.78
CA LYS A 9 3.56 -7.89 -18.57
C LYS A 9 2.95 -6.78 -17.71
N LEU A 10 2.58 -7.08 -16.46
CA LEU A 10 2.07 -6.09 -15.52
C LEU A 10 3.14 -5.02 -15.23
N TRP A 11 4.39 -5.42 -14.98
CA TRP A 11 5.53 -4.51 -14.86
C TRP A 11 5.73 -3.63 -16.10
N GLN A 12 5.61 -4.18 -17.30
CA GLN A 12 5.71 -3.40 -18.54
C GLN A 12 4.60 -2.34 -18.68
N LEU A 13 3.40 -2.60 -18.14
CA LEU A 13 2.30 -1.64 -18.19
C LEU A 13 2.51 -0.47 -17.23
N LEU A 14 3.32 -0.65 -16.18
CA LEU A 14 3.67 0.41 -15.23
C LEU A 14 4.66 1.45 -15.79
N GLY A 15 4.91 1.43 -17.09
CA GLY A 15 5.78 2.38 -17.79
C GLY A 15 7.25 2.08 -17.60
N ASP A 16 8.09 2.96 -18.15
CA ASP A 16 9.53 2.89 -17.96
C ASP A 16 9.88 3.21 -16.50
N LEU A 17 10.65 2.32 -15.88
CA LEU A 17 11.06 2.44 -14.49
C LEU A 17 12.58 2.66 -14.39
N PRO A 18 13.06 3.37 -13.36
CA PRO A 18 14.49 3.60 -13.20
C PRO A 18 15.24 2.28 -13.00
N GLU A 19 16.45 2.19 -13.57
CA GLU A 19 17.36 1.10 -13.26
C GLU A 19 17.62 1.03 -11.75
N LYS A 20 17.71 -0.19 -11.22
CA LYS A 20 17.98 -0.38 -9.79
C LYS A 20 19.38 0.14 -9.46
N SER A 21 19.43 1.17 -8.62
CA SER A 21 20.63 1.79 -8.09
C SER A 21 20.91 1.32 -6.65
N LYS A 22 22.12 1.60 -6.13
CA LYS A 22 22.42 1.39 -4.71
C LYS A 22 21.54 2.31 -3.86
N ILE A 23 20.97 1.78 -2.78
CA ILE A 23 20.18 2.57 -1.82
C ILE A 23 21.11 3.39 -0.94
N SER A 24 20.81 4.67 -0.78
CA SER A 24 21.42 5.54 0.21
C SER A 24 20.33 6.09 1.11
N VAL A 25 20.53 6.05 2.42
CA VAL A 25 19.57 6.55 3.40
C VAL A 25 20.29 7.46 4.38
N THR A 26 19.73 8.65 4.58
CA THR A 26 20.20 9.61 5.57
C THR A 26 19.13 9.73 6.66
N THR A 27 19.50 9.46 7.91
CA THR A 27 18.65 9.80 9.06
C THR A 27 18.80 11.29 9.34
N LEU A 28 17.73 12.05 9.14
CA LEU A 28 17.70 13.49 9.40
C LEU A 28 17.54 13.77 10.89
N PHE A 29 16.60 13.07 11.53
CA PHE A 29 16.30 13.20 12.95
C PHE A 29 15.87 11.87 13.55
N GLU A 30 16.16 11.69 14.83
CA GLU A 30 15.55 10.65 15.66
C GLU A 30 14.85 11.36 16.83
N ARG A 31 13.59 11.01 17.09
CA ARG A 31 12.82 11.53 18.23
C ARG A 31 12.20 10.41 19.04
N GLU A 32 12.36 10.53 20.35
CA GLU A 32 11.68 9.66 21.29
C GLU A 32 10.25 10.15 21.54
N MET A 33 9.27 9.28 21.31
CA MET A 33 7.90 9.45 21.76
C MET A 33 7.71 8.71 23.10
N GLU A 34 6.49 8.65 23.64
CA GLU A 34 6.24 7.97 24.92
C GLU A 34 6.57 6.46 24.84
N THR A 35 6.04 5.74 23.84
CA THR A 35 6.17 4.27 23.72
C THR A 35 7.06 3.80 22.56
N TYR A 36 7.39 4.69 21.61
CA TYR A 36 8.15 4.36 20.40
C TYR A 36 9.16 5.46 20.02
N ILE A 37 10.00 5.17 19.03
CA ILE A 37 11.00 6.08 18.46
C ILE A 37 10.62 6.32 16.99
N VAL A 38 10.71 7.58 16.54
CA VAL A 38 10.54 7.95 15.13
C VAL A 38 11.90 8.35 14.57
N GLU A 39 12.31 7.69 13.50
CA GLU A 39 13.39 8.12 12.63
C GLU A 39 12.77 8.84 11.41
N GLU A 40 13.20 10.08 11.18
CA GLU A 40 12.92 10.80 9.94
C GLU A 40 14.06 10.55 8.96
N LEU A 41 13.73 9.98 7.81
CA LEU A 41 14.68 9.48 6.84
C LEU A 41 14.52 10.21 5.50
N LEU A 42 15.63 10.30 4.78
CA LEU A 42 15.67 10.73 3.38
C LEU A 42 16.32 9.63 2.55
N LEU A 43 15.56 9.03 1.63
CA LEU A 43 15.96 7.85 0.85
C LEU A 43 16.25 8.25 -0.60
N SER A 44 17.46 7.97 -1.09
CA SER A 44 17.78 8.08 -2.50
C SER A 44 17.53 6.73 -3.18
N ILE A 45 16.34 6.56 -3.75
CA ILE A 45 15.85 5.24 -4.21
C ILE A 45 15.33 5.19 -5.65
N ASN A 46 15.06 6.32 -6.30
CA ASN A 46 14.49 6.31 -7.66
C ASN A 46 15.31 7.09 -8.70
N SER A 47 16.47 7.64 -8.30
CA SER A 47 17.36 8.39 -9.20
C SER A 47 16.72 9.62 -9.85
N ARG A 48 15.56 10.08 -9.33
CA ARG A 48 14.84 11.28 -9.77
C ARG A 48 14.82 12.34 -8.68
N GLU A 49 14.45 11.93 -7.47
CA GLU A 49 14.41 12.78 -6.28
C GLU A 49 14.63 11.94 -5.02
N ASP A 50 14.97 12.62 -3.93
CA ASP A 50 15.01 11.95 -2.63
C ASP A 50 13.57 11.74 -2.11
N VAL A 51 13.36 10.62 -1.42
CA VAL A 51 12.06 10.20 -0.91
C VAL A 51 12.06 10.31 0.61
N PRO A 52 11.38 11.32 1.17
CA PRO A 52 11.22 11.48 2.61
C PRO A 52 10.39 10.33 3.21
N ALA A 53 10.77 9.86 4.39
CA ALA A 53 10.11 8.74 5.04
C ALA A 53 10.13 8.84 6.57
N TYR A 54 9.21 8.13 7.20
CA TYR A 54 9.28 7.79 8.60
C TYR A 54 9.55 6.30 8.78
N PHE A 55 10.52 5.98 9.63
CA PHE A 55 10.67 4.64 10.18
C PHE A 55 10.42 4.71 11.69
N VAL A 56 9.43 3.95 12.17
CA VAL A 56 8.98 3.97 13.55
C VAL A 56 9.22 2.61 14.19
N LYS A 57 9.80 2.60 15.39
CA LYS A 57 10.18 1.36 16.09
C LYS A 57 9.79 1.41 17.58
N PRO A 58 9.34 0.29 18.18
CA PRO A 58 9.08 0.24 19.62
C PRO A 58 10.35 0.54 20.44
N LYS A 59 10.22 1.15 21.62
CA LYS A 59 11.36 1.46 22.50
C LYS A 59 12.04 0.25 23.14
N ASN A 60 11.35 -0.89 23.22
CA ASN A 60 11.90 -2.08 23.85
C ASN A 60 13.13 -2.60 23.08
N LYS A 61 14.01 -3.36 23.74
CA LYS A 61 15.18 -3.97 23.09
C LYS A 61 14.78 -5.33 22.51
N ALA A 62 14.75 -5.42 21.19
CA ALA A 62 14.66 -6.69 20.46
C ALA A 62 15.54 -6.58 19.21
N ASN A 63 16.16 -7.70 18.82
CA ASN A 63 17.16 -7.72 17.75
C ASN A 63 16.54 -7.50 16.36
N LYS A 64 15.43 -8.17 16.03
CA LYS A 64 14.71 -8.05 14.74
C LYS A 64 13.21 -8.09 14.96
N ARG A 65 12.46 -7.25 14.25
CA ARG A 65 10.99 -7.18 14.36
C ARG A 65 10.28 -7.37 13.03
N PRO A 66 9.09 -8.00 13.07
CA PRO A 66 8.17 -7.89 11.95
C PRO A 66 7.90 -6.41 11.64
N THR A 67 7.76 -6.09 10.36
CA THR A 67 7.68 -4.69 9.90
C THR A 67 6.49 -4.50 8.99
N VAL A 68 5.79 -3.36 9.14
CA VAL A 68 4.67 -2.98 8.29
C VAL A 68 5.10 -1.84 7.36
N LEU A 69 4.99 -2.03 6.05
CA LEU A 69 4.99 -0.94 5.08
C LEU A 69 3.60 -0.30 5.08
N PHE A 70 3.47 0.82 5.80
CA PHE A 70 2.25 1.61 5.84
C PHE A 70 2.24 2.62 4.69
N ASN A 71 1.21 2.56 3.86
CA ASN A 71 1.00 3.47 2.75
C ASN A 71 -0.06 4.49 3.15
N HIS A 72 0.29 5.78 3.12
CA HIS A 72 -0.66 6.83 3.44
C HIS A 72 -1.76 6.93 2.36
N SER A 73 -2.91 7.42 2.78
CA SER A 73 -4.07 7.66 1.93
C SER A 73 -3.94 8.96 1.13
N HIS A 74 -4.82 9.16 0.15
CA HIS A 74 -4.82 10.38 -0.67
C HIS A 74 -5.54 11.54 0.05
N GLY A 75 -6.79 11.32 0.48
CA GLY A 75 -7.62 12.26 1.24
C GLY A 75 -7.91 13.63 0.61
N GLY A 76 -7.28 13.96 -0.51
CA GLY A 76 -7.11 15.35 -0.94
C GLY A 76 -6.18 16.16 -0.02
N LEU A 77 -5.49 15.48 0.91
CA LEU A 77 -4.66 16.10 1.95
C LEU A 77 -3.18 16.01 1.54
N TYR A 78 -2.81 16.75 0.49
CA TYR A 78 -1.46 16.66 -0.10
C TYR A 78 -0.33 16.92 0.91
N ASP A 79 -0.54 17.75 1.93
CA ASP A 79 0.47 18.05 2.95
C ASP A 79 0.66 16.96 4.02
N MET A 80 -0.25 15.97 4.07
CA MET A 80 -0.21 14.90 5.07
C MET A 80 0.88 13.89 4.75
N GLY A 81 0.80 13.21 3.60
CA GLY A 81 1.78 12.20 3.21
C GLY A 81 2.12 11.22 4.33
N LYS A 82 3.40 10.97 4.57
CA LYS A 82 3.93 10.14 5.66
C LYS A 82 3.52 10.59 7.06
N LYS A 83 3.13 11.86 7.26
CA LYS A 83 2.65 12.35 8.56
C LYS A 83 1.37 11.66 8.99
N GLU A 84 0.61 11.08 8.07
CA GLU A 84 -0.57 10.28 8.39
C GLU A 84 -0.24 9.08 9.31
N LEU A 85 0.98 8.53 9.21
CA LEU A 85 1.44 7.47 10.09
C LEU A 85 1.48 7.91 11.56
N LEU A 86 1.83 9.17 11.81
CA LEU A 86 2.01 9.74 13.16
C LEU A 86 0.78 10.53 13.64
N LYS A 87 -0.12 10.88 12.72
CA LYS A 87 -1.35 11.63 12.99
C LYS A 87 -2.45 11.15 12.05
N SER A 88 -3.48 10.50 12.60
CA SER A 88 -4.63 10.05 11.83
C SER A 88 -5.32 11.18 11.07
N SER A 89 -5.64 10.92 9.80
CA SER A 89 -6.52 11.76 9.00
C SER A 89 -7.96 11.70 9.52
N PRO A 90 -8.84 12.68 9.20
CA PRO A 90 -10.19 12.77 9.77
C PRO A 90 -11.12 11.58 9.51
N TYR A 91 -10.84 10.78 8.49
CA TYR A 91 -11.59 9.57 8.12
C TYR A 91 -10.94 8.27 8.61
N LEU A 92 -9.80 8.37 9.32
CA LEU A 92 -9.14 7.24 9.98
C LEU A 92 -9.59 7.14 11.44
N TYR A 93 -9.41 5.97 12.04
CA TYR A 93 -9.59 5.82 13.48
C TYR A 93 -8.61 6.73 14.25
N GLU A 94 -9.06 7.29 15.37
CA GLU A 94 -8.39 8.41 16.07
C GLU A 94 -6.94 8.13 16.45
N GLU A 95 -6.62 6.90 16.86
CA GLU A 95 -5.26 6.52 17.21
C GLU A 95 -4.42 6.37 15.94
N ALA A 96 -3.26 7.03 15.90
CA ALA A 96 -2.36 6.95 14.76
C ALA A 96 -1.76 5.53 14.61
N PHE A 97 -1.60 5.08 13.37
CA PHE A 97 -1.06 3.74 13.07
C PHE A 97 0.33 3.51 13.67
N ALA A 98 1.18 4.54 13.82
CA ALA A 98 2.46 4.38 14.50
C ALA A 98 2.29 3.86 15.92
N LYS A 99 1.39 4.46 16.70
CA LYS A 99 1.15 4.00 18.07
C LYS A 99 0.53 2.60 18.05
N THR A 100 -0.54 2.40 17.28
CA THR A 100 -1.24 1.10 17.24
C THR A 100 -0.30 -0.06 16.84
N LEU A 101 0.54 0.13 15.81
CA LEU A 101 1.42 -0.93 15.31
C LEU A 101 2.67 -1.14 16.18
N THR A 102 3.24 -0.08 16.75
CA THR A 102 4.39 -0.21 17.65
C THR A 102 4.00 -0.82 19.01
N ASP A 103 2.78 -0.55 19.50
CA ASP A 103 2.23 -1.22 20.69
C ASP A 103 2.04 -2.73 20.47
N LEU A 104 1.87 -3.16 19.21
CA LEU A 104 1.87 -4.58 18.81
C LEU A 104 3.27 -5.16 18.58
N GLY A 105 4.32 -4.35 18.70
CA GLY A 105 5.71 -4.78 18.54
C GLY A 105 6.23 -4.74 17.09
N TYR A 106 5.52 -4.09 16.16
CA TYR A 106 5.95 -3.93 14.78
C TYR A 106 6.82 -2.69 14.59
N ASN A 107 7.82 -2.78 13.72
CA ASN A 107 8.37 -1.59 13.08
C ASN A 107 7.40 -1.12 11.98
N VAL A 108 7.46 0.15 11.61
CA VAL A 108 6.63 0.69 10.51
C VAL A 108 7.46 1.60 9.62
N LEU A 109 7.39 1.41 8.30
CA LEU A 109 7.93 2.34 7.30
C LEU A 109 6.77 3.02 6.57
N CYS A 110 6.84 4.34 6.41
CA CYS A 110 5.94 5.08 5.53
C CYS A 110 6.71 6.13 4.73
N LEU A 111 6.56 6.07 3.41
CA LEU A 111 7.18 6.99 2.45
C LEU A 111 6.19 8.09 2.09
N ASP A 112 6.68 9.31 1.83
CA ASP A 112 5.90 10.28 1.06
C ASP A 112 5.73 9.78 -0.38
N MET A 113 4.49 9.66 -0.83
CA MET A 113 4.19 9.36 -2.23
C MET A 113 4.44 10.58 -3.12
N TRP A 114 4.58 10.36 -4.42
CA TRP A 114 4.76 11.43 -5.41
C TRP A 114 3.67 12.51 -5.30
N GLY A 115 4.10 13.76 -5.12
CA GLY A 115 3.20 14.92 -4.97
C GLY A 115 2.62 15.11 -3.56
N PHE A 116 3.07 14.35 -2.56
CA PHE A 116 2.61 14.43 -1.17
C PHE A 116 3.72 14.81 -0.19
N GLY A 117 3.31 15.38 0.94
CA GLY A 117 4.17 15.74 2.05
C GLY A 117 5.30 16.66 1.60
N GLU A 118 6.53 16.20 1.80
CA GLU A 118 7.72 16.95 1.43
C GLU A 118 8.10 16.81 -0.06
N ARG A 119 7.36 16.02 -0.82
CA ARG A 119 7.48 15.87 -2.29
C ARG A 119 6.43 16.70 -3.04
N THR A 120 5.88 17.71 -2.36
CA THR A 120 5.02 18.73 -2.98
C THR A 120 5.87 19.70 -3.83
N GLY A 121 5.22 20.51 -4.67
CA GLY A 121 5.88 21.51 -5.52
C GLY A 121 5.41 21.49 -6.97
N LYS A 122 5.04 20.31 -7.48
CA LYS A 122 4.26 20.14 -8.72
C LYS A 122 2.88 19.59 -8.39
N ALA A 123 1.85 20.06 -9.09
CA ALA A 123 0.53 19.46 -8.97
C ALA A 123 0.60 18.01 -9.45
N GLN A 124 -0.09 17.08 -8.78
CA GLN A 124 -0.09 15.67 -9.17
C GLN A 124 -0.51 15.49 -10.65
N THR A 125 -1.42 16.35 -11.16
CA THR A 125 -1.86 16.34 -12.57
C THR A 125 -0.74 16.69 -13.55
N GLU A 126 0.20 17.55 -13.14
CA GLU A 126 1.37 17.92 -13.93
C GLU A 126 2.36 16.76 -13.97
N ILE A 127 2.68 16.17 -12.81
CA ILE A 127 3.55 14.99 -12.68
C ILE A 127 3.04 13.85 -13.57
N PHE A 128 1.74 13.55 -13.50
CA PHE A 128 1.12 12.49 -14.31
C PHE A 128 1.27 12.74 -15.82
N LYS A 129 1.02 13.97 -16.28
CA LYS A 129 1.11 14.33 -17.71
C LYS A 129 2.55 14.27 -18.21
N GLU A 130 3.48 14.80 -17.42
CA GLU A 130 4.92 14.78 -17.72
C GLU A 130 5.45 13.35 -17.84
N MET A 131 5.13 12.49 -16.86
CA MET A 131 5.52 11.07 -16.89
C MET A 131 4.95 10.37 -18.13
N LEU A 132 3.67 10.59 -18.43
CA LEU A 132 3.02 9.94 -19.56
C LEU A 132 3.68 10.30 -20.91
N TRP A 133 4.16 11.54 -21.09
CA TRP A 133 4.91 11.93 -22.30
C TRP A 133 6.29 11.28 -22.41
N ASN A 134 6.88 10.89 -21.29
CA ASN A 134 8.19 10.23 -21.24
C ASN A 134 8.10 8.69 -21.21
N GLY A 135 6.91 8.11 -21.39
CA GLY A 135 6.71 6.66 -21.33
C GLY A 135 6.65 6.09 -19.90
N GLU A 136 6.66 6.96 -18.90
CA GLU A 136 6.55 6.59 -17.48
C GLU A 136 5.06 6.62 -17.06
N VAL A 137 4.72 5.88 -16.01
CA VAL A 137 3.38 5.90 -15.40
C VAL A 137 3.51 6.25 -13.93
N LEU A 138 2.77 7.27 -13.48
CA LEU A 138 2.81 7.73 -12.09
C LEU A 138 2.59 6.61 -11.08
N TRP A 139 1.59 5.75 -11.32
CA TRP A 139 1.35 4.57 -10.49
C TRP A 139 2.57 3.64 -10.42
N GLY A 140 3.24 3.43 -11.55
CA GLY A 140 4.44 2.62 -11.64
C GLY A 140 5.58 3.16 -10.80
N MET A 141 5.81 4.48 -10.85
CA MET A 141 6.85 5.13 -10.05
C MET A 141 6.52 5.11 -8.54
N MET A 142 5.25 5.27 -8.16
CA MET A 142 4.81 5.14 -6.76
C MET A 142 5.00 3.70 -6.22
N ILE A 143 4.66 2.68 -7.03
CA ILE A 143 4.92 1.27 -6.69
C ILE A 143 6.42 1.00 -6.61
N TYR A 144 7.20 1.56 -7.53
CA TYR A 144 8.65 1.42 -7.55
C TYR A 144 9.29 1.94 -6.26
N ASP A 145 8.92 3.14 -5.81
CA ASP A 145 9.40 3.70 -4.54
C ASP A 145 9.07 2.78 -3.37
N SER A 146 7.85 2.22 -3.33
CA SER A 146 7.44 1.27 -2.28
C SER A 146 8.28 0.00 -2.29
N ILE A 147 8.57 -0.56 -3.47
CA ILE A 147 9.42 -1.76 -3.62
C ILE A 147 10.87 -1.47 -3.27
N ARG A 148 11.38 -0.27 -3.57
CA ARG A 148 12.70 0.16 -3.12
C ARG A 148 12.75 0.43 -1.61
N GLY A 149 11.64 0.86 -1.02
CA GLY A 149 11.45 0.90 0.44
C GLY A 149 11.57 -0.49 1.06
N ILE A 150 11.02 -1.52 0.42
CA ILE A 150 11.21 -2.92 0.85
C ILE A 150 12.67 -3.35 0.67
N ASP A 151 13.34 -2.97 -0.42
CA ASP A 151 14.78 -3.22 -0.60
C ASP A 151 15.57 -2.64 0.60
N TYR A 152 15.24 -1.42 1.05
CA TYR A 152 15.83 -0.81 2.25
C TYR A 152 15.53 -1.60 3.54
N LEU A 153 14.28 -2.04 3.74
CA LEU A 153 13.91 -2.85 4.90
C LEU A 153 14.74 -4.15 4.99
N PHE A 154 15.13 -4.73 3.85
CA PHE A 154 15.99 -5.92 3.79
C PHE A 154 17.44 -5.65 4.20
N GLU A 155 17.90 -4.39 4.16
CA GLU A 155 19.25 -3.98 4.58
C GLU A 155 19.32 -3.58 6.06
N ARG A 156 18.17 -3.38 6.73
CA ARG A 156 18.13 -2.99 8.14
C ARG A 156 18.39 -4.15 9.09
N GLU A 157 19.24 -3.92 10.09
CA GLU A 157 19.59 -4.93 11.09
C GLU A 157 18.46 -5.21 12.09
N ASP A 158 17.57 -4.24 12.31
CA ASP A 158 16.45 -4.31 13.26
C ASP A 158 15.14 -4.83 12.64
N VAL A 159 15.18 -5.24 11.37
CA VAL A 159 14.04 -5.78 10.60
C VAL A 159 14.17 -7.29 10.43
N ASP A 160 13.07 -8.00 10.68
CA ASP A 160 12.90 -9.38 10.27
C ASP A 160 12.38 -9.43 8.83
N SER A 161 13.29 -9.63 7.88
CA SER A 161 12.99 -9.62 6.45
C SER A 161 12.10 -10.78 5.98
N THR A 162 11.81 -11.76 6.84
CA THR A 162 10.84 -12.83 6.56
C THR A 162 9.40 -12.46 6.94
N ARG A 163 9.22 -11.34 7.66
CA ARG A 163 7.94 -10.89 8.20
C ARG A 163 7.70 -9.43 7.89
N ILE A 164 7.37 -9.15 6.63
CA ILE A 164 6.97 -7.81 6.18
C ILE A 164 5.51 -7.83 5.75
N ALA A 165 4.68 -7.00 6.37
CA ALA A 165 3.33 -6.74 5.88
C ALA A 165 3.29 -5.43 5.09
N THR A 166 2.25 -5.25 4.28
CA THR A 166 1.89 -3.95 3.74
C THR A 166 0.44 -3.64 4.02
N MET A 167 0.17 -2.38 4.37
CA MET A 167 -1.19 -1.92 4.62
C MET A 167 -1.42 -0.45 4.29
N GLY A 168 -2.68 -0.05 4.20
CA GLY A 168 -3.06 1.35 4.06
C GLY A 168 -4.55 1.50 3.78
N MET A 169 -5.02 2.76 3.78
CA MET A 169 -6.40 3.10 3.43
C MET A 169 -6.49 3.79 2.06
N SER A 170 -7.55 3.53 1.30
CA SER A 170 -7.85 4.21 0.04
C SER A 170 -6.70 4.05 -0.96
N MET A 171 -6.07 5.13 -1.45
CA MET A 171 -4.82 5.05 -2.22
C MET A 171 -3.75 4.16 -1.58
N GLY A 172 -3.62 4.23 -0.25
CA GLY A 172 -2.67 3.41 0.49
C GLY A 172 -3.05 1.93 0.53
N GLY A 173 -4.34 1.60 0.57
CA GLY A 173 -4.80 0.22 0.46
C GLY A 173 -4.64 -0.31 -0.98
N LEU A 174 -4.84 0.56 -1.98
CA LEU A 174 -4.58 0.26 -3.38
C LEU A 174 -3.09 -0.07 -3.56
N MET A 175 -2.22 0.76 -3.01
CA MET A 175 -0.78 0.52 -2.98
C MET A 175 -0.44 -0.81 -2.29
N ALA A 176 -1.07 -1.10 -1.14
CA ALA A 176 -0.80 -2.31 -0.38
C ALA A 176 -1.00 -3.59 -1.22
N TRP A 177 -2.15 -3.76 -1.87
CA TRP A 177 -2.38 -4.96 -2.66
C TRP A 177 -1.60 -4.97 -3.99
N TRP A 178 -1.33 -3.82 -4.61
CA TRP A 178 -0.46 -3.75 -5.80
C TRP A 178 0.99 -4.17 -5.48
N VAL A 179 1.55 -3.62 -4.41
CA VAL A 179 2.90 -3.95 -3.94
C VAL A 179 2.97 -5.41 -3.53
N ALA A 180 1.98 -5.92 -2.79
CA ALA A 180 1.91 -7.34 -2.46
C ALA A 180 1.85 -8.21 -3.71
N ALA A 181 1.04 -7.87 -4.72
CA ALA A 181 0.93 -8.62 -5.97
C ALA A 181 2.27 -8.69 -6.73
N LEU A 182 3.01 -7.58 -6.79
CA LEU A 182 4.25 -7.46 -7.56
C LEU A 182 5.50 -7.94 -6.81
N ASP A 183 5.51 -7.87 -5.48
CA ASP A 183 6.65 -8.25 -4.65
C ASP A 183 6.31 -9.39 -3.69
N LYS A 184 6.98 -10.53 -3.89
CA LYS A 184 6.78 -11.75 -3.08
C LYS A 184 7.36 -11.66 -1.67
N ARG A 185 8.12 -10.62 -1.35
CA ARG A 185 8.74 -10.42 -0.03
C ARG A 185 7.74 -9.91 1.01
N ILE A 186 6.60 -9.37 0.57
CA ILE A 186 5.45 -9.11 1.43
C ILE A 186 4.86 -10.46 1.87
N SER A 187 4.75 -10.67 3.17
CA SER A 187 4.17 -11.86 3.81
C SER A 187 2.67 -11.71 4.06
N VAL A 188 2.18 -10.50 4.36
CA VAL A 188 0.77 -10.22 4.68
C VAL A 188 0.31 -8.93 3.99
N CYS A 189 -0.88 -8.95 3.39
CA CYS A 189 -1.52 -7.79 2.75
C CYS A 189 -2.80 -7.39 3.48
N ILE A 190 -2.94 -6.10 3.81
CA ILE A 190 -4.18 -5.55 4.38
C ILE A 190 -4.57 -4.28 3.62
N ASP A 191 -5.74 -4.25 3.00
CA ASP A 191 -6.28 -3.05 2.38
C ASP A 191 -7.54 -2.57 3.11
N ILE A 192 -7.65 -1.25 3.32
CA ILE A 192 -8.78 -0.60 3.98
C ILE A 192 -9.46 0.33 2.98
N THR A 193 -10.74 0.10 2.67
CA THR A 193 -11.59 0.88 1.75
C THR A 193 -10.89 1.23 0.43
N ALA A 194 -10.32 0.24 -0.26
CA ALA A 194 -9.40 0.46 -1.38
C ALA A 194 -9.59 -0.48 -2.58
N GLN A 195 -10.70 -1.18 -2.63
CA GLN A 195 -11.00 -2.14 -3.70
C GLN A 195 -11.53 -1.43 -4.94
N VAL A 196 -10.93 -1.71 -6.09
CA VAL A 196 -11.22 -1.03 -7.36
C VAL A 196 -11.49 -2.07 -8.44
N GLU A 197 -12.75 -2.43 -8.67
CA GLU A 197 -13.12 -3.24 -9.83
C GLU A 197 -13.28 -2.31 -11.04
N ALA A 198 -12.24 -2.27 -11.88
CA ALA A 198 -12.09 -1.25 -12.91
C ALA A 198 -13.17 -1.34 -14.00
N ARG A 199 -13.68 -2.53 -14.34
CA ARG A 199 -14.77 -2.65 -15.32
C ARG A 199 -16.10 -2.14 -14.77
N THR A 200 -16.37 -2.36 -13.49
CA THR A 200 -17.53 -1.81 -12.80
C THR A 200 -17.46 -0.30 -12.78
N LEU A 201 -16.30 0.29 -12.52
CA LEU A 201 -16.14 1.75 -12.60
C LEU A 201 -16.42 2.29 -14.01
N VAL A 202 -15.92 1.62 -15.06
CA VAL A 202 -16.23 1.99 -16.46
C VAL A 202 -17.74 1.90 -16.72
N LYS A 203 -18.36 0.76 -16.39
CA LYS A 203 -19.79 0.49 -16.58
C LYS A 203 -20.67 1.51 -15.87
N GLN A 204 -20.29 1.90 -14.65
CA GLN A 204 -21.03 2.86 -13.83
C GLN A 204 -20.62 4.32 -14.08
N ARG A 205 -19.69 4.59 -15.01
CA ARG A 205 -19.16 5.93 -15.32
C ARG A 205 -18.57 6.65 -14.08
N ARG A 206 -17.84 5.92 -13.24
CA ARG A 206 -17.23 6.39 -11.98
C ARG A 206 -15.71 6.55 -12.03
N LEU A 207 -15.14 6.71 -13.24
CA LEU A 207 -13.68 6.86 -13.36
C LEU A 207 -13.19 8.13 -12.63
N ASP A 208 -13.91 9.24 -12.75
CA ASP A 208 -13.56 10.50 -12.07
C ASP A 208 -13.71 10.45 -10.54
N SER A 209 -14.25 9.36 -9.99
CA SER A 209 -14.29 9.14 -8.53
C SER A 209 -12.92 8.76 -7.95
N HIS A 210 -11.94 8.42 -8.79
CA HIS A 210 -10.59 8.06 -8.36
C HIS A 210 -9.55 9.02 -8.93
N GLY A 211 -8.47 9.22 -8.19
CA GLY A 211 -7.35 10.02 -8.68
C GLY A 211 -6.68 9.35 -9.88
N PHE A 212 -6.33 10.17 -10.88
CA PHE A 212 -5.67 9.75 -12.12
C PHE A 212 -4.33 9.06 -11.88
N TYR A 213 -3.72 9.23 -10.70
CA TYR A 213 -2.47 8.58 -10.31
C TYR A 213 -2.49 7.04 -10.42
N SER A 214 -3.68 6.41 -10.34
CA SER A 214 -3.85 4.95 -10.40
C SER A 214 -4.14 4.41 -11.81
N TYR A 215 -4.26 5.28 -12.81
CA TYR A 215 -4.67 4.90 -14.15
C TYR A 215 -3.47 4.46 -15.00
N VAL A 216 -3.42 3.16 -15.27
CA VAL A 216 -2.37 2.51 -16.03
C VAL A 216 -2.82 2.32 -17.50
N PRO A 217 -2.14 2.95 -18.49
CA PRO A 217 -2.52 2.82 -19.89
C PRO A 217 -2.56 1.36 -20.38
N GLY A 218 -3.70 0.95 -20.95
CA GLY A 218 -3.85 -0.38 -21.54
C GLY A 218 -4.07 -1.53 -20.54
N LEU A 219 -4.23 -1.25 -19.23
CA LEU A 219 -4.40 -2.28 -18.20
C LEU A 219 -5.53 -3.27 -18.52
N LEU A 220 -6.73 -2.77 -18.80
CA LEU A 220 -7.93 -3.58 -19.09
C LEU A 220 -7.87 -4.37 -20.42
N LYS A 221 -6.79 -4.25 -21.19
CA LYS A 221 -6.52 -5.13 -22.34
C LYS A 221 -5.87 -6.44 -21.93
N HIS A 222 -5.33 -6.51 -20.71
CA HIS A 222 -4.45 -7.59 -20.27
C HIS A 222 -4.84 -8.16 -18.91
N PHE A 223 -5.41 -7.35 -18.03
CA PHE A 223 -5.71 -7.75 -16.66
C PHE A 223 -7.06 -7.24 -16.19
N GLU A 224 -7.80 -8.11 -15.51
CA GLU A 224 -8.85 -7.75 -14.57
C GLU A 224 -8.25 -7.44 -13.19
N THR A 225 -8.96 -6.68 -12.35
CA THR A 225 -8.48 -6.35 -10.99
C THR A 225 -8.24 -7.61 -10.15
N SER A 226 -9.15 -8.58 -10.21
CA SER A 226 -9.04 -9.84 -9.46
C SER A 226 -7.83 -10.68 -9.90
N GLU A 227 -7.49 -10.65 -11.20
CA GLU A 227 -6.30 -11.34 -11.71
C GLU A 227 -5.01 -10.76 -11.11
N ILE A 228 -4.93 -9.44 -10.95
CA ILE A 228 -3.77 -8.80 -10.32
C ILE A 228 -3.68 -9.21 -8.84
N GLN A 229 -4.80 -9.14 -8.11
CA GLN A 229 -4.84 -9.53 -6.69
C GLN A 229 -4.58 -11.04 -6.48
N SER A 230 -4.90 -11.88 -7.47
CA SER A 230 -4.59 -13.32 -7.42
C SER A 230 -3.09 -13.61 -7.26
N PHE A 231 -2.23 -12.69 -7.68
CA PHE A 231 -0.78 -12.80 -7.53
C PHE A 231 -0.30 -12.70 -6.08
N ILE A 232 -1.18 -12.31 -5.15
CA ILE A 232 -0.94 -12.31 -3.71
C ILE A 232 -1.00 -13.74 -3.17
N ALA A 233 -1.92 -14.56 -3.68
CA ALA A 233 -2.05 -15.96 -3.29
C ALA A 233 -0.70 -16.70 -3.44
N PRO A 234 -0.32 -17.56 -2.48
CA PRO A 234 -1.12 -18.06 -1.35
C PRO A 234 -1.07 -17.19 -0.07
N ARG A 235 -0.55 -15.95 -0.11
CA ARG A 235 -0.27 -15.19 1.12
C ARG A 235 -1.54 -14.62 1.76
N PRO A 236 -1.58 -14.48 3.10
CA PRO A 236 -2.71 -13.86 3.79
C PRO A 236 -3.04 -12.46 3.27
N HIS A 237 -4.30 -12.24 2.92
CA HIS A 237 -4.85 -10.99 2.40
C HIS A 237 -6.22 -10.70 3.04
N LEU A 238 -6.27 -9.61 3.80
CA LEU A 238 -7.50 -9.04 4.37
C LEU A 238 -7.89 -7.76 3.62
N SER A 239 -9.13 -7.70 3.14
CA SER A 239 -9.75 -6.49 2.62
C SER A 239 -10.88 -6.03 3.53
N LEU A 240 -10.77 -4.82 4.07
CA LEU A 240 -11.75 -4.19 4.95
C LEU A 240 -12.49 -3.12 4.14
N VAL A 241 -13.80 -3.27 3.92
CA VAL A 241 -14.55 -2.41 2.99
C VAL A 241 -15.81 -1.82 3.63
N GLY A 242 -16.16 -0.61 3.23
CA GLY A 242 -17.41 0.04 3.61
C GLY A 242 -18.51 -0.26 2.59
N GLU A 243 -19.66 -0.75 3.03
CA GLU A 243 -20.79 -1.08 2.14
C GLU A 243 -21.42 0.14 1.47
N HIS A 244 -21.24 1.33 2.05
CA HIS A 244 -21.77 2.59 1.55
C HIS A 244 -20.68 3.48 0.94
N ASP A 245 -19.48 2.93 0.72
CA ASP A 245 -18.39 3.64 0.08
C ASP A 245 -18.71 3.87 -1.40
N LEU A 246 -18.97 5.12 -1.78
CA LEU A 246 -19.29 5.49 -3.14
C LEU A 246 -18.09 5.36 -4.10
N LEU A 247 -16.87 5.32 -3.57
CA LEU A 247 -15.65 5.11 -4.36
C LEU A 247 -15.48 3.64 -4.73
N THR A 248 -16.02 2.70 -3.94
CA THR A 248 -15.84 1.26 -4.16
C THR A 248 -17.21 0.59 -4.39
N PRO A 249 -17.75 0.59 -5.63
CA PRO A 249 -19.10 0.09 -5.87
C PRO A 249 -19.31 -1.35 -5.39
N TYR A 250 -20.43 -1.58 -4.70
CA TYR A 250 -20.75 -2.86 -4.06
C TYR A 250 -20.65 -4.06 -5.01
N ASP A 251 -21.16 -3.94 -6.24
CA ASP A 251 -21.10 -5.01 -7.25
C ASP A 251 -19.65 -5.39 -7.58
N GLY A 252 -18.75 -4.39 -7.64
CA GLY A 252 -17.33 -4.61 -7.89
C GLY A 252 -16.65 -5.34 -6.74
N LEU A 253 -17.04 -5.02 -5.48
CA LEU A 253 -16.57 -5.76 -4.30
C LEU A 253 -16.96 -7.23 -4.38
N SER A 254 -18.19 -7.54 -4.80
CA SER A 254 -18.67 -8.91 -4.91
C SER A 254 -17.93 -9.71 -5.98
N ILE A 255 -17.66 -9.11 -7.14
CA ILE A 255 -16.85 -9.74 -8.19
C ILE A 255 -15.46 -10.12 -7.66
N ILE A 256 -14.79 -9.18 -6.99
CA ILE A 256 -13.44 -9.41 -6.45
C ILE A 256 -13.47 -10.50 -5.37
N ASP A 257 -14.43 -10.43 -4.45
CA ASP A 257 -14.54 -11.37 -3.34
C ASP A 257 -14.82 -12.80 -3.82
N GLU A 258 -15.73 -12.98 -4.77
CA GLU A 258 -16.07 -14.28 -5.36
C GLU A 258 -14.87 -14.92 -6.07
N GLU A 259 -14.16 -14.17 -6.90
CA GLU A 259 -12.97 -14.66 -7.63
C GLU A 259 -11.83 -15.04 -6.66
N LEU A 260 -11.52 -14.17 -5.70
CA LEU A 260 -10.43 -14.44 -4.76
C LEU A 260 -10.79 -15.58 -3.78
N LYS A 261 -12.03 -15.66 -3.27
CA LYS A 261 -12.48 -16.81 -2.48
C LYS A 261 -12.23 -18.12 -3.22
N LYS A 262 -12.69 -18.21 -4.47
CA LYS A 262 -12.50 -19.38 -5.31
C LYS A 262 -11.03 -19.76 -5.48
N ILE A 263 -10.15 -18.80 -5.78
CA ILE A 263 -8.71 -19.05 -5.96
C ILE A 263 -8.08 -19.62 -4.68
N TYR A 264 -8.37 -19.02 -3.51
CA TYR A 264 -7.81 -19.48 -2.25
C TYR A 264 -8.41 -20.82 -1.78
N GLU A 265 -9.69 -21.08 -2.09
CA GLU A 265 -10.35 -22.37 -1.86
C GLU A 265 -9.74 -23.49 -2.71
N GLU A 266 -9.50 -23.26 -4.00
CA GLU A 266 -8.85 -24.22 -4.90
C GLU A 266 -7.42 -24.58 -4.45
N MET A 267 -6.75 -23.66 -3.74
CA MET A 267 -5.44 -23.90 -3.12
C MET A 267 -5.51 -24.59 -1.73
N GLY A 268 -6.70 -24.85 -1.19
CA GLY A 268 -6.89 -25.46 0.13
C GLY A 268 -6.59 -24.51 1.31
N ILE A 269 -6.56 -23.20 1.06
CA ILE A 269 -6.15 -22.15 2.02
C ILE A 269 -7.17 -21.01 2.07
N ALA A 270 -8.46 -21.34 1.98
CA ALA A 270 -9.56 -20.37 1.98
C ALA A 270 -9.46 -19.31 3.11
N HIS A 271 -8.92 -19.69 4.27
CA HIS A 271 -8.75 -18.82 5.43
C HIS A 271 -7.66 -17.73 5.29
N HIS A 272 -6.86 -17.76 4.22
CA HIS A 272 -5.89 -16.71 3.90
C HIS A 272 -6.52 -15.51 3.18
N TRP A 273 -7.68 -15.67 2.52
CA TRP A 273 -8.44 -14.55 1.95
C TRP A 273 -9.63 -14.20 2.84
N LYS A 274 -9.84 -12.90 3.07
CA LYS A 274 -11.06 -12.42 3.73
C LYS A 274 -11.41 -11.03 3.23
N MET A 275 -12.63 -10.84 2.74
CA MET A 275 -13.25 -9.52 2.61
C MET A 275 -14.27 -9.32 3.74
N SER A 276 -14.03 -8.34 4.59
CA SER A 276 -14.92 -7.96 5.69
C SER A 276 -15.65 -6.66 5.35
N ARG A 277 -16.98 -6.73 5.35
CA ARG A 277 -17.86 -5.61 4.99
C ARG A 277 -18.41 -4.96 6.25
N TYR A 278 -18.34 -3.63 6.29
CA TYR A 278 -18.82 -2.81 7.41
C TYR A 278 -19.89 -1.83 6.91
N PRO A 279 -20.95 -1.56 7.69
CA PRO A 279 -22.03 -0.64 7.31
C PRO A 279 -21.59 0.83 7.46
N CYS A 280 -20.60 1.25 6.66
CA CYS A 280 -20.02 2.59 6.67
C CYS A 280 -19.68 3.06 5.25
N GLY A 281 -19.39 4.37 5.12
CA GLY A 281 -18.85 4.96 3.90
C GLY A 281 -17.34 4.76 3.76
N HIS A 282 -16.69 5.69 3.06
CA HIS A 282 -15.24 5.73 2.87
C HIS A 282 -14.49 6.21 4.13
N ILE A 283 -14.57 5.43 5.21
CA ILE A 283 -13.92 5.69 6.50
C ILE A 283 -13.34 4.40 7.07
N GLU A 284 -12.32 4.51 7.90
CA GLU A 284 -11.88 3.43 8.78
C GLU A 284 -12.68 3.48 10.09
N THR A 285 -13.29 2.35 10.47
CA THR A 285 -13.95 2.22 11.77
C THR A 285 -13.01 1.62 12.82
N ALA A 286 -13.33 1.79 14.11
CA ALA A 286 -12.61 1.12 15.19
C ALA A 286 -12.62 -0.43 15.03
N GLY A 287 -13.70 -0.99 14.50
CA GLY A 287 -13.81 -2.42 14.21
C GLY A 287 -12.85 -2.86 13.10
N MET A 288 -12.76 -2.08 12.01
CA MET A 288 -11.78 -2.32 10.95
C MET A 288 -10.34 -2.30 11.50
N ARG A 289 -10.01 -1.31 12.34
CA ARG A 289 -8.69 -1.21 12.98
C ARG A 289 -8.38 -2.45 13.83
N ALA A 290 -9.32 -2.86 14.68
CA ALA A 290 -9.16 -4.03 15.54
C ALA A 290 -8.95 -5.30 14.72
N GLU A 291 -9.76 -5.50 13.66
CA GLU A 291 -9.64 -6.66 12.79
C GLU A 291 -8.32 -6.70 12.02
N ALA A 292 -7.84 -5.55 11.49
CA ALA A 292 -6.52 -5.46 10.87
C ALA A 292 -5.41 -5.85 11.86
N CYS A 293 -5.49 -5.39 13.11
CA CYS A 293 -4.53 -5.71 14.16
C CYS A 293 -4.51 -7.22 14.48
N ASP A 294 -5.69 -7.84 14.60
CA ASP A 294 -5.80 -9.27 14.89
C ASP A 294 -5.32 -10.12 13.71
N PHE A 295 -5.55 -9.67 12.48
CA PHE A 295 -5.03 -10.31 11.28
C PHE A 295 -3.49 -10.27 11.24
N LEU A 296 -2.89 -9.12 11.56
CA LEU A 296 -1.43 -9.01 11.69
C LEU A 296 -0.89 -9.96 12.76
N LYS A 297 -1.44 -9.95 13.97
CA LYS A 297 -1.00 -10.86 15.06
C LYS A 297 -1.05 -12.34 14.66
N LYS A 298 -2.01 -12.72 13.82
CA LYS A 298 -2.21 -14.10 13.39
C LYS A 298 -1.21 -14.52 12.31
N TYR A 299 -0.89 -13.63 11.37
CA TYR A 299 -0.21 -14.00 10.12
C TYR A 299 1.19 -13.39 9.92
N LEU A 300 1.57 -12.37 10.70
CA LEU A 300 2.87 -11.70 10.61
C LEU A 300 3.77 -12.08 11.78
#